data_AF-A0AAP0KI90-F1
#
_entry.id   AF-A0AAP0KI90-F1
#
_cell.length_a   1.000
_cell.length_b   1.000
_cell.length_c   1.000
_cell.angle_alpha   90.00
_cell.angle_beta   90.00
_cell.angle_gamma   90.00
#
_symmetry.space_group_name_H-M   'P 1'
#
loop_
_entity.id
_entity.type
_entity.pdbx_description
1 polymer ?
#
loop_
_entity_poly.entity_id
_entity_poly.type
_entity_poly.pdbx_seq_one_letter_code
_entity_poly.pdbx_strand_id
1 'polypeptide(L)'
;MATDLESNREEERLCCVQWKIRASKATESKIALRQAVKILEQQIDKVQTENEILKKACDEERVPADLEVEAKFKESALRVELENEILNLKSQTTTLRAEVNEAKEALVSSRSKTEETLKQLEAEKQRAKQEKKRADAETDKAEKNRKLAEEESKKVVSEKSRCNKLSQELAEQKWKNGVLEKELQKTRSALKKANRDKENADMRLSEVEEDIKLVEEEERKKAIIEKNSMSELSQQLDEEKQRNEALKKEIERLKVDIEMEMATSKEHATGEKNRFNELAQQLEVERQRNVALEKELQGIMSDRQLANGNPVMFDNDRKAANEDMVILKKQLKLEKVQAKHAKRVAKLRKVQNDIMKEEMCCLREDFFQLSQRFSRLDACFFSSNEGIDASVKVGILILVHSIFPSFHSLIFRT
;
A
#
# COMPACT_ATOMS: atom_id res chain seq x y z
N MET A 1 208.47 44.69 64.63
CA MET A 1 207.13 44.68 65.25
C MET A 1 206.61 46.11 65.35
N ALA A 2 206.32 46.72 64.21
CA ALA A 2 205.81 48.10 64.10
C ALA A 2 205.02 48.33 62.80
N THR A 3 205.11 47.38 61.86
CA THR A 3 204.47 47.35 60.54
C THR A 3 203.05 46.78 60.56
N ASP A 4 202.69 46.07 61.63
CA ASP A 4 201.58 45.11 61.62
C ASP A 4 200.28 45.72 62.21
N LEU A 5 200.36 46.96 62.69
CA LEU A 5 199.24 47.73 63.29
C LEU A 5 198.61 48.76 62.33
N GLU A 6 199.32 49.16 61.27
CA GLU A 6 198.78 50.09 60.26
C GLU A 6 197.69 49.39 59.41
N SER A 7 198.00 48.19 58.91
CA SER A 7 197.12 47.40 58.02
C SER A 7 195.73 47.14 58.62
N ASN A 8 195.66 46.82 59.91
CA ASN A 8 194.40 46.48 60.58
C ASN A 8 193.47 47.71 60.70
N ARG A 9 194.02 48.92 60.87
CA ARG A 9 193.25 50.18 60.87
C ARG A 9 192.71 50.56 59.50
N GLU A 10 193.34 50.12 58.42
CA GLU A 10 192.79 50.30 57.07
C GLU A 10 191.68 49.28 56.77
N GLU A 11 191.81 48.03 57.21
CA GLU A 11 190.71 47.04 57.14
C GLU A 11 189.47 47.46 57.95
N GLU A 12 189.64 48.00 59.17
CA GLU A 12 188.52 48.55 59.96
C GLU A 12 187.84 49.75 59.25
N ARG A 13 188.62 50.65 58.62
CA ARG A 13 188.08 51.77 57.84
C ARG A 13 187.34 51.28 56.60
N LEU A 14 187.89 50.31 55.87
CA LEU A 14 187.25 49.68 54.71
C LEU A 14 185.97 48.95 55.12
N CYS A 15 185.96 48.26 56.27
CA CYS A 15 184.77 47.63 56.83
C CYS A 15 183.67 48.66 57.15
N CYS A 16 184.01 49.75 57.87
CA CYS A 16 183.08 50.83 58.18
C CYS A 16 182.53 51.52 56.91
N VAL A 17 183.38 51.76 55.90
CA VAL A 17 182.96 52.34 54.61
C VAL A 17 182.03 51.39 53.85
N GLN A 18 182.35 50.08 53.78
CA GLN A 18 181.47 49.08 53.18
C GLN A 18 180.13 49.00 53.90
N TRP A 19 180.11 49.02 55.24
CA TRP A 19 178.86 49.06 56.01
C TRP A 19 178.03 50.30 55.73
N LYS A 20 178.64 51.48 55.62
CA LYS A 20 177.95 52.72 55.26
C LYS A 20 177.35 52.66 53.84
N ILE A 21 178.06 52.08 52.88
CA ILE A 21 177.56 51.85 51.51
C ILE A 21 176.41 50.84 51.49
N ARG A 22 176.53 49.72 52.23
CA ARG A 22 175.46 48.71 52.37
C ARG A 22 174.22 49.31 53.04
N ALA A 23 174.40 50.13 54.07
CA ALA A 23 173.30 50.83 54.74
C ALA A 23 172.60 51.83 53.80
N SER A 24 173.34 52.63 53.04
CA SER A 24 172.77 53.55 52.03
C SER A 24 171.91 52.79 51.02
N LYS A 25 172.48 51.76 50.38
CA LYS A 25 171.77 50.89 49.42
C LYS A 25 170.56 50.19 50.03
N ALA A 26 170.62 49.79 51.31
CA ALA A 26 169.46 49.24 52.01
C ALA A 26 168.37 50.29 52.28
N THR A 27 168.73 51.53 52.59
CA THR A 27 167.75 52.63 52.73
C THR A 27 167.14 53.05 51.40
N GLU A 28 167.94 53.13 50.32
CA GLU A 28 167.49 53.38 48.96
C GLU A 28 166.51 52.30 48.49
N SER A 29 166.87 51.02 48.67
CA SER A 29 166.02 49.86 48.38
C SER A 29 164.72 49.88 49.20
N LYS A 30 164.78 50.24 50.49
CA LYS A 30 163.59 50.38 51.35
C LYS A 30 162.67 51.54 50.92
N ILE A 31 163.22 52.61 50.36
CA ILE A 31 162.44 53.72 49.79
C ILE A 31 161.78 53.29 48.48
N ALA A 32 162.53 52.66 47.57
CA ALA A 32 162.01 52.11 46.33
C ALA A 32 160.91 51.05 46.56
N LEU A 33 161.10 50.16 47.55
CA LEU A 33 160.08 49.17 47.95
C LEU A 33 158.80 49.87 48.44
N ARG A 34 158.90 50.91 49.27
CA ARG A 34 157.75 51.70 49.74
C ARG A 34 157.02 52.42 48.60
N GLN A 35 157.76 52.93 47.61
CA GLN A 35 157.17 53.53 46.41
C GLN A 35 156.45 52.47 45.56
N ALA A 36 157.06 51.30 45.35
CA ALA A 36 156.44 50.19 44.62
C ALA A 36 155.18 49.66 45.32
N VAL A 37 155.23 49.47 46.65
CA VAL A 37 154.05 49.07 47.45
C VAL A 37 152.94 50.11 47.31
N LYS A 38 153.23 51.41 47.43
CA LYS A 38 152.22 52.46 47.25
C LYS A 38 151.59 52.47 45.86
N ILE A 39 152.37 52.18 44.81
CA ILE A 39 151.85 52.06 43.44
C ILE A 39 150.95 50.82 43.31
N LEU A 40 151.32 49.69 43.92
CA LEU A 40 150.50 48.48 43.93
C LEU A 40 149.21 48.66 44.74
N GLU A 41 149.25 49.32 45.89
CA GLU A 41 148.06 49.71 46.68
C GLU A 41 147.10 50.55 45.81
N GLN A 42 147.61 51.60 45.16
CA GLN A 42 146.80 52.44 44.25
C GLN A 42 146.24 51.67 43.04
N GLN A 43 146.95 50.65 42.54
CA GLN A 43 146.45 49.77 41.49
C GLN A 43 145.38 48.81 42.00
N ILE A 44 145.51 48.30 43.23
CA ILE A 44 144.51 47.45 43.87
C ILE A 44 143.21 48.24 44.11
N ASP A 45 143.29 49.45 44.67
CA ASP A 45 142.12 50.33 44.89
C ASP A 45 141.40 50.66 43.57
N LYS A 46 142.17 50.94 42.51
CA LYS A 46 141.64 51.18 41.16
C LYS A 46 140.96 49.94 40.59
N VAL A 47 141.56 48.76 40.69
CA VAL A 47 140.98 47.50 40.21
C VAL A 47 139.75 47.10 41.05
N GLN A 48 139.72 47.38 42.35
CA GLN A 48 138.53 47.15 43.18
C GLN A 48 137.36 48.05 42.77
N THR A 49 137.60 49.35 42.60
CA THR A 49 136.56 50.29 42.14
C THR A 49 136.09 50.01 40.71
N GLU A 50 136.98 49.61 39.80
CA GLU A 50 136.59 49.15 38.45
C GLU A 50 135.75 47.86 38.50
N ASN A 51 136.10 46.88 39.34
CA ASN A 51 135.28 45.68 39.54
C ASN A 51 133.91 45.98 40.16
N GLU A 52 133.81 46.93 41.09
CA GLU A 52 132.51 47.35 41.65
C GLU A 52 131.62 48.03 40.60
N ILE A 53 132.20 48.86 39.73
CA ILE A 53 131.49 49.53 38.63
C ILE A 53 131.01 48.49 37.61
N LEU A 54 131.90 47.58 37.17
CA LEU A 54 131.56 46.51 36.23
C LEU A 54 130.52 45.55 36.80
N LYS A 55 130.57 45.24 38.10
CA LYS A 55 129.53 44.44 38.76
C LYS A 55 128.17 45.16 38.74
N LYS A 56 128.12 46.44 39.13
CA LYS A 56 126.88 47.24 39.10
C LYS A 56 126.30 47.30 37.69
N ALA A 57 127.12 47.57 36.66
CA ALA A 57 126.70 47.56 35.27
C ALA A 57 126.15 46.19 34.80
N CYS A 58 126.77 45.09 35.22
CA CYS A 58 126.31 43.74 34.92
C CYS A 58 124.98 43.40 35.61
N ASP A 59 124.82 43.77 36.89
CA ASP A 59 123.57 43.62 37.63
C ASP A 59 122.46 44.53 37.03
N GLU A 60 122.80 45.73 36.56
CA GLU A 60 121.90 46.70 35.90
C GLU A 60 121.48 46.28 34.48
N GLU A 61 122.35 45.64 33.69
CA GLU A 61 122.03 45.08 32.36
C GLU A 61 121.23 43.78 32.47
N ARG A 62 121.45 42.99 33.53
CA ARG A 62 120.73 41.74 33.76
C ARG A 62 119.23 41.94 34.04
N VAL A 63 118.86 42.92 34.87
CA VAL A 63 117.45 43.16 35.24
C VAL A 63 116.52 43.36 34.02
N PRO A 64 116.82 44.23 33.03
CA PRO A 64 115.98 44.37 31.84
C PRO A 64 115.99 43.12 30.96
N ALA A 65 117.08 42.35 30.91
CA ALA A 65 117.11 41.08 30.17
C ALA A 65 116.19 40.01 30.81
N ASP A 66 116.26 39.85 32.14
CA ASP A 66 115.36 38.96 32.90
C ASP A 66 113.88 39.40 32.73
N LEU A 67 113.60 40.71 32.69
CA LEU A 67 112.26 41.26 32.41
C LEU A 67 111.79 41.06 30.96
N GLU A 68 112.68 41.16 29.97
CA GLU A 68 112.36 40.93 28.55
C GLU A 68 112.01 39.46 28.29
N VAL A 69 112.72 38.52 28.94
CA VAL A 69 112.41 37.09 28.89
C VAL A 69 111.04 36.80 29.48
N GLU A 70 110.73 37.36 30.66
CA GLU A 70 109.42 37.21 31.32
C GLU A 70 108.27 37.84 30.49
N ALA A 71 108.52 38.97 29.80
CA ALA A 71 107.57 39.58 28.89
C ALA A 71 107.29 38.68 27.67
N LYS A 72 108.33 38.14 27.02
CA LYS A 72 108.21 37.19 25.89
C LYS A 72 107.53 35.88 26.29
N PHE A 73 107.74 35.41 27.52
CA PHE A 73 107.05 34.24 28.05
C PHE A 73 105.54 34.50 28.17
N LYS A 74 105.14 35.65 28.73
CA LYS A 74 103.73 36.07 28.83
C LYS A 74 103.08 36.30 27.46
N GLU A 75 103.78 36.93 26.52
CA GLU A 75 103.33 37.08 25.13
C GLU A 75 103.08 35.71 24.48
N SER A 76 104.02 34.77 24.65
CA SER A 76 103.91 33.41 24.11
C SER A 76 102.73 32.64 24.71
N ALA A 77 102.46 32.78 26.02
CA ALA A 77 101.31 32.17 26.69
C ALA A 77 99.98 32.72 26.15
N LEU A 78 99.81 34.05 26.12
CA LEU A 78 98.61 34.70 25.58
C LEU A 78 98.38 34.38 24.10
N ARG A 79 99.46 34.25 23.32
CA ARG A 79 99.36 33.82 21.91
C ARG A 79 98.81 32.40 21.79
N VAL A 80 99.26 31.45 22.62
CA VAL A 80 98.74 30.07 22.63
C VAL A 80 97.28 30.02 23.06
N GLU A 81 96.87 30.84 24.03
CA GLU A 81 95.45 30.97 24.43
C GLU A 81 94.58 31.47 23.27
N LEU A 82 95.00 32.52 22.57
CA LEU A 82 94.30 33.07 21.40
C LEU A 82 94.27 32.08 20.21
N GLU A 83 95.36 31.35 19.95
CA GLU A 83 95.38 30.33 18.89
C GLU A 83 94.40 29.18 19.20
N ASN A 84 94.28 28.77 20.47
CA ASN A 84 93.29 27.80 20.92
C ASN A 84 91.84 28.32 20.80
N GLU A 85 91.58 29.58 21.19
CA GLU A 85 90.25 30.19 21.02
C GLU A 85 89.86 30.27 19.52
N ILE A 86 90.80 30.68 18.66
CA ILE A 86 90.60 30.71 17.21
C ILE A 86 90.27 29.32 16.64
N LEU A 87 90.88 28.25 17.16
CA LEU A 87 90.56 26.87 16.75
C LEU A 87 89.16 26.43 17.23
N ASN A 88 88.77 26.80 18.46
CA ASN A 88 87.45 26.55 19.02
C ASN A 88 86.34 27.29 18.25
N LEU A 89 86.53 28.58 17.96
CA LEU A 89 85.59 29.38 17.17
C LEU A 89 85.47 28.85 15.72
N LYS A 90 86.57 28.36 15.14
CA LYS A 90 86.55 27.68 13.82
C LYS A 90 85.73 26.39 13.85
N SER A 91 85.91 25.52 14.86
CA SER A 91 85.16 24.26 14.95
C SER A 91 83.67 24.50 15.17
N GLN A 92 83.30 25.41 16.07
CA GLN A 92 81.92 25.86 16.27
C GLN A 92 81.31 26.41 14.97
N THR A 93 82.05 27.25 14.23
CA THR A 93 81.61 27.78 12.93
C THR A 93 81.38 26.68 11.89
N THR A 94 82.16 25.58 11.91
CA THR A 94 81.90 24.44 11.02
C THR A 94 80.69 23.62 11.45
N THR A 95 80.46 23.40 12.75
CA THR A 95 79.29 22.68 13.27
C THR A 95 78.00 23.43 12.97
N LEU A 96 77.92 24.72 13.34
CA LEU A 96 76.75 25.57 13.05
C LEU A 96 76.45 25.65 11.55
N ARG A 97 77.48 25.60 10.68
CA ARG A 97 77.29 25.56 9.22
C ARG A 97 76.68 24.25 8.73
N ALA A 98 77.00 23.12 9.36
CA ALA A 98 76.40 21.83 9.05
C ALA A 98 74.92 21.81 9.48
N GLU A 99 74.62 22.20 10.73
CA GLU A 99 73.26 22.32 11.26
C GLU A 99 72.38 23.24 10.40
N VAL A 100 72.91 24.40 10.00
CA VAL A 100 72.22 25.36 9.11
C VAL A 100 71.97 24.79 7.70
N ASN A 101 72.73 23.80 7.24
CA ASN A 101 72.49 23.14 5.96
C ASN A 101 71.47 21.99 6.09
N GLU A 102 71.58 21.16 7.13
CA GLU A 102 70.59 20.13 7.46
C GLU A 102 69.19 20.74 7.66
N ALA A 103 69.10 21.87 8.40
CA ALA A 103 67.87 22.60 8.59
C ALA A 103 67.27 23.15 7.29
N LYS A 104 68.09 23.54 6.30
CA LYS A 104 67.60 23.95 4.97
C LYS A 104 67.07 22.76 4.18
N GLU A 105 67.76 21.62 4.20
CA GLU A 105 67.31 20.40 3.51
C GLU A 105 66.01 19.88 4.10
N ALA A 106 65.88 19.87 5.43
CA ALA A 106 64.63 19.57 6.13
C ALA A 106 63.50 20.55 5.77
N LEU A 107 63.79 21.86 5.70
CA LEU A 107 62.81 22.88 5.29
C LEU A 107 62.37 22.71 3.83
N VAL A 108 63.28 22.39 2.91
CA VAL A 108 62.96 22.09 1.50
C VAL A 108 62.11 20.83 1.38
N SER A 109 62.44 19.77 2.13
CA SER A 109 61.64 18.52 2.19
C SER A 109 60.25 18.73 2.80
N SER A 110 60.12 19.63 3.78
CA SER A 110 58.83 20.04 4.34
C SER A 110 58.00 20.86 3.35
N ARG A 111 58.67 21.76 2.60
CA ARG A 111 58.04 22.60 1.58
C ARG A 111 57.51 21.79 0.38
N SER A 112 58.23 20.79 -0.10
CA SER A 112 57.72 19.94 -1.20
C SER A 112 56.48 19.14 -0.77
N LYS A 113 56.52 18.51 0.41
CA LYS A 113 55.39 17.77 0.99
C LYS A 113 54.15 18.65 1.19
N THR A 114 54.31 19.89 1.64
CA THR A 114 53.19 20.84 1.80
C THR A 114 52.66 21.36 0.46
N GLU A 115 53.52 21.50 -0.57
CA GLU A 115 53.05 21.81 -1.92
C GLU A 115 52.28 20.63 -2.56
N GLU A 116 52.68 19.40 -2.28
CA GLU A 116 51.98 18.18 -2.71
C GLU A 116 50.60 18.03 -2.05
N THR A 117 50.49 18.22 -0.74
CA THR A 117 49.19 18.15 -0.05
C THR A 117 48.25 19.29 -0.47
N LEU A 118 48.75 20.49 -0.75
CA LEU A 118 47.96 21.58 -1.34
C LEU A 118 47.42 21.23 -2.75
N LYS A 119 48.22 20.57 -3.59
CA LYS A 119 47.78 20.09 -4.92
C LYS A 119 46.69 19.02 -4.79
N GLN A 120 46.84 18.09 -3.82
CA GLN A 120 45.82 17.07 -3.53
C GLN A 120 44.51 17.70 -3.03
N LEU A 121 44.60 18.67 -2.11
CA LEU A 121 43.44 19.36 -1.52
C LEU A 121 42.62 20.15 -2.57
N GLU A 122 43.26 20.88 -3.48
CA GLU A 122 42.52 21.57 -4.54
C GLU A 122 41.90 20.56 -5.53
N ALA A 123 42.60 19.46 -5.86
CA ALA A 123 42.02 18.40 -6.71
C ALA A 123 40.78 17.76 -6.07
N GLU A 124 40.80 17.48 -4.76
CA GLU A 124 39.65 16.97 -4.01
C GLU A 124 38.50 17.99 -3.95
N LYS A 125 38.80 19.25 -3.67
CA LYS A 125 37.85 20.37 -3.70
C LYS A 125 37.17 20.54 -5.06
N GLN A 126 37.85 20.23 -6.17
CA GLN A 126 37.23 20.20 -7.50
C GLN A 126 36.36 18.95 -7.72
N ARG A 127 36.75 17.77 -7.20
CA ARG A 127 35.90 16.56 -7.19
C ARG A 127 34.61 16.80 -6.40
N ALA A 128 34.69 17.38 -5.20
CA ALA A 128 33.53 17.71 -4.37
C ALA A 128 32.54 18.67 -5.09
N LYS A 129 33.05 19.67 -5.81
CA LYS A 129 32.22 20.55 -6.67
C LYS A 129 31.54 19.80 -7.82
N GLN A 130 32.19 18.80 -8.40
CA GLN A 130 31.59 17.97 -9.45
C GLN A 130 30.53 17.02 -8.87
N GLU A 131 30.81 16.39 -7.74
CA GLU A 131 29.89 15.45 -7.09
C GLU A 131 28.63 16.15 -6.59
N LYS A 132 28.75 17.35 -6.00
CA LYS A 132 27.58 18.16 -5.68
C LYS A 132 26.69 18.40 -6.90
N LYS A 133 27.26 18.77 -8.06
CA LYS A 133 26.48 18.99 -9.29
C LYS A 133 25.77 17.71 -9.79
N ARG A 134 26.32 16.52 -9.52
CA ARG A 134 25.67 15.24 -9.82
C ARG A 134 24.48 15.00 -8.88
N ALA A 135 24.69 15.16 -7.57
CA ALA A 135 23.65 15.03 -6.57
C ALA A 135 22.49 16.02 -6.81
N ASP A 136 22.80 17.30 -7.05
CA ASP A 136 21.82 18.33 -7.39
C ASP A 136 20.98 17.87 -8.61
N ALA A 137 21.63 17.47 -9.71
CA ALA A 137 20.95 17.01 -10.94
C ALA A 137 20.17 15.69 -10.77
N GLU A 138 20.59 14.80 -9.87
CA GLU A 138 19.86 13.57 -9.56
C GLU A 138 18.60 13.86 -8.71
N THR A 139 18.67 14.78 -7.74
CA THR A 139 17.46 15.22 -7.01
C THR A 139 16.44 15.88 -7.94
N ASP A 140 16.91 16.69 -8.88
CA ASP A 140 16.12 17.35 -9.92
C ASP A 140 15.38 16.33 -10.83
N LYS A 141 16.06 15.21 -11.15
CA LYS A 141 15.50 14.08 -11.92
C LYS A 141 14.52 13.25 -11.09
N ALA A 142 14.85 12.99 -9.83
CA ALA A 142 13.98 12.27 -8.89
C ALA A 142 12.67 13.03 -8.64
N GLU A 143 12.72 14.36 -8.50
CA GLU A 143 11.50 15.17 -8.36
C GLU A 143 10.65 15.18 -9.64
N LYS A 144 11.26 15.28 -10.84
CA LYS A 144 10.53 15.18 -12.11
C LYS A 144 9.82 13.82 -12.24
N ASN A 145 10.51 12.72 -11.91
CA ASN A 145 9.92 11.39 -11.88
C ASN A 145 8.79 11.26 -10.84
N ARG A 146 8.95 11.84 -9.65
CA ARG A 146 7.91 11.88 -8.60
C ARG A 146 6.63 12.56 -9.10
N LYS A 147 6.74 13.71 -9.76
CA LYS A 147 5.60 14.47 -10.31
C LYS A 147 4.84 13.66 -11.37
N LEU A 148 5.56 13.05 -12.31
CA LEU A 148 4.96 12.17 -13.33
C LEU A 148 4.25 10.96 -12.71
N ALA A 149 4.83 10.32 -11.70
CA ALA A 149 4.22 9.20 -10.99
C ALA A 149 2.96 9.62 -10.19
N GLU A 150 2.95 10.83 -9.63
CA GLU A 150 1.79 11.39 -8.93
C GLU A 150 0.65 11.73 -9.90
N GLU A 151 0.96 12.31 -11.07
CA GLU A 151 0.00 12.57 -12.14
C GLU A 151 -0.61 11.28 -12.69
N GLU A 152 0.19 10.24 -12.93
CA GLU A 152 -0.32 8.95 -13.40
C GLU A 152 -1.17 8.26 -12.32
N SER A 153 -0.77 8.36 -11.05
CA SER A 153 -1.57 7.88 -9.92
C SER A 153 -2.94 8.57 -9.86
N LYS A 154 -3.01 9.88 -10.11
CA LYS A 154 -4.29 10.61 -10.19
C LYS A 154 -5.17 10.13 -11.34
N LYS A 155 -4.59 9.88 -12.54
CA LYS A 155 -5.32 9.27 -13.67
C LYS A 155 -5.88 7.91 -13.29
N VAL A 156 -5.05 7.01 -12.75
CA VAL A 156 -5.46 5.65 -12.33
C VAL A 156 -6.58 5.68 -11.27
N VAL A 157 -6.53 6.61 -10.30
CA VAL A 157 -7.62 6.79 -9.32
C VAL A 157 -8.91 7.27 -10.00
N SER A 158 -8.83 8.24 -10.91
CA SER A 158 -10.00 8.73 -11.65
C SER A 158 -10.63 7.65 -12.52
N GLU A 159 -9.81 6.86 -13.23
CA GLU A 159 -10.25 5.79 -14.11
C GLU A 159 -10.84 4.60 -13.33
N LYS A 160 -10.26 4.27 -12.16
CA LYS A 160 -10.86 3.33 -11.21
C LYS A 160 -12.23 3.80 -10.73
N SER A 161 -12.43 5.09 -10.47
CA SER A 161 -13.74 5.63 -10.09
C SER A 161 -14.77 5.52 -11.24
N ARG A 162 -14.34 5.76 -12.49
CA ARG A 162 -15.16 5.58 -13.71
C ARG A 162 -15.56 4.12 -13.90
N CYS A 163 -14.61 3.20 -13.77
CA CYS A 163 -14.82 1.76 -13.88
C CYS A 163 -15.77 1.23 -12.79
N ASN A 164 -15.63 1.71 -11.54
CA ASN A 164 -16.56 1.39 -10.46
C ASN A 164 -17.99 1.85 -10.78
N LYS A 165 -18.18 3.07 -11.28
CA LYS A 165 -19.50 3.61 -11.66
C LYS A 165 -20.15 2.78 -12.77
N LEU A 166 -19.41 2.49 -13.85
CA LEU A 166 -19.88 1.63 -14.94
C LEU A 166 -20.22 0.20 -14.46
N SER A 167 -19.46 -0.32 -13.49
CA SER A 167 -19.73 -1.63 -12.87
C SER A 167 -21.02 -1.63 -12.05
N GLN A 168 -21.33 -0.53 -11.34
CA GLN A 168 -22.61 -0.36 -10.65
C GLN A 168 -23.76 -0.25 -11.65
N GLU A 169 -23.65 0.61 -12.67
CA GLU A 169 -24.67 0.78 -13.71
C GLU A 169 -24.97 -0.55 -14.42
N LEU A 170 -23.94 -1.35 -14.73
CA LEU A 170 -24.10 -2.69 -15.29
C LEU A 170 -24.80 -3.67 -14.32
N ALA A 171 -24.55 -3.59 -13.02
CA ALA A 171 -25.23 -4.41 -12.01
C ALA A 171 -26.71 -4.03 -11.88
N GLU A 172 -27.03 -2.74 -11.90
CA GLU A 172 -28.41 -2.24 -11.89
C GLU A 172 -29.18 -2.67 -13.15
N GLN A 173 -28.56 -2.60 -14.34
CA GLN A 173 -29.20 -3.08 -15.58
C GLN A 173 -29.40 -4.60 -15.59
N LYS A 174 -28.43 -5.37 -15.07
CA LYS A 174 -28.63 -6.83 -14.87
C LYS A 174 -29.77 -7.14 -13.92
N TRP A 175 -29.95 -6.36 -12.85
CA TRP A 175 -31.08 -6.51 -11.94
C TRP A 175 -32.42 -6.17 -12.63
N LYS A 176 -32.50 -5.04 -13.36
CA LYS A 176 -33.69 -4.64 -14.13
C LYS A 176 -34.08 -5.70 -15.15
N ASN A 177 -33.13 -6.21 -15.93
CA ASN A 177 -33.37 -7.30 -16.89
C ASN A 177 -33.87 -8.57 -16.18
N GLY A 178 -33.27 -8.96 -15.06
CA GLY A 178 -33.72 -10.11 -14.26
C GLY A 178 -35.05 -9.92 -13.52
N VAL A 179 -35.63 -8.72 -13.51
CA VAL A 179 -37.03 -8.45 -13.14
C VAL A 179 -37.92 -8.61 -14.37
N LEU A 180 -37.58 -7.96 -15.49
CA LEU A 180 -38.32 -8.04 -16.75
C LEU A 180 -38.44 -9.47 -17.28
N GLU A 181 -37.39 -10.30 -17.16
CA GLU A 181 -37.43 -11.73 -17.51
C GLU A 181 -38.47 -12.50 -16.68
N LYS A 182 -38.62 -12.18 -15.40
CA LYS A 182 -39.63 -12.82 -14.52
C LYS A 182 -41.03 -12.34 -14.86
N GLU A 183 -41.19 -11.10 -15.30
CA GLU A 183 -42.48 -10.57 -15.76
C GLU A 183 -42.86 -11.14 -17.12
N LEU A 184 -41.94 -11.23 -18.07
CA LEU A 184 -42.12 -11.95 -19.33
C LEU A 184 -42.46 -13.43 -19.12
N GLN A 185 -41.86 -14.09 -18.12
CA GLN A 185 -42.21 -15.48 -17.80
C GLN A 185 -43.61 -15.59 -17.16
N LYS A 186 -44.07 -14.60 -16.38
CA LYS A 186 -45.45 -14.51 -15.86
C LYS A 186 -46.46 -14.26 -16.98
N THR A 187 -46.21 -13.30 -17.88
CA THR A 187 -47.14 -13.03 -19.00
C THR A 187 -47.18 -14.20 -19.97
N ARG A 188 -46.04 -14.88 -20.21
CA ARG A 188 -45.98 -16.11 -21.02
C ARG A 188 -46.71 -17.29 -20.37
N SER A 189 -46.69 -17.44 -19.05
CA SER A 189 -47.48 -18.48 -18.37
C SER A 189 -48.97 -18.15 -18.31
N ALA A 190 -49.33 -16.87 -18.15
CA ALA A 190 -50.71 -16.39 -18.27
C ALA A 190 -51.27 -16.58 -19.68
N LEU A 191 -50.50 -16.26 -20.73
CA LEU A 191 -50.87 -16.51 -22.12
C LEU A 191 -51.04 -18.02 -22.41
N LYS A 192 -50.15 -18.86 -21.87
CA LYS A 192 -50.33 -20.33 -21.89
C LYS A 192 -51.55 -20.82 -21.10
N LYS A 193 -52.13 -20.02 -20.20
CA LYS A 193 -53.43 -20.34 -19.60
C LYS A 193 -54.56 -19.87 -20.53
N ALA A 194 -54.55 -18.60 -20.94
CA ALA A 194 -55.54 -18.00 -21.82
C ALA A 194 -55.74 -18.77 -23.15
N ASN A 195 -54.66 -19.29 -23.75
CA ASN A 195 -54.78 -20.15 -24.94
C ASN A 195 -55.53 -21.45 -24.65
N ARG A 196 -55.28 -22.11 -23.52
CA ARG A 196 -56.02 -23.34 -23.12
C ARG A 196 -57.45 -23.04 -22.69
N ASP A 197 -57.66 -21.90 -22.03
CA ASP A 197 -59.00 -21.40 -21.69
C ASP A 197 -59.79 -21.12 -23.00
N LYS A 198 -59.13 -20.63 -24.07
CA LYS A 198 -59.70 -20.45 -25.42
C LYS A 198 -59.93 -21.78 -26.13
N GLU A 199 -58.95 -22.68 -26.19
CA GLU A 199 -59.09 -24.02 -26.80
C GLU A 199 -60.28 -24.78 -26.19
N ASN A 200 -60.48 -24.68 -24.88
CA ASN A 200 -61.62 -25.24 -24.15
C ASN A 200 -62.95 -24.50 -24.41
N ALA A 201 -62.91 -23.20 -24.74
CA ALA A 201 -64.09 -22.45 -25.16
C ALA A 201 -64.49 -22.75 -26.61
N ASP A 202 -63.50 -22.85 -27.52
CA ASP A 202 -63.70 -23.25 -28.91
C ASP A 202 -64.28 -24.68 -28.98
N MET A 203 -63.80 -25.60 -28.14
CA MET A 203 -64.37 -26.96 -27.99
C MET A 203 -65.84 -26.91 -27.56
N ARG A 204 -66.18 -26.13 -26.55
CA ARG A 204 -67.57 -25.95 -26.07
C ARG A 204 -68.48 -25.27 -27.09
N LEU A 205 -67.96 -24.39 -27.93
CA LEU A 205 -68.71 -23.83 -29.05
C LEU A 205 -68.99 -24.92 -30.11
N SER A 206 -68.05 -25.83 -30.36
CA SER A 206 -68.27 -26.99 -31.23
C SER A 206 -69.32 -27.95 -30.65
N GLU A 207 -69.32 -28.20 -29.34
CA GLU A 207 -70.37 -29.00 -28.66
C GLU A 207 -71.75 -28.35 -28.85
N VAL A 208 -71.87 -27.05 -28.57
CA VAL A 208 -73.14 -26.30 -28.74
C VAL A 208 -73.56 -26.23 -30.22
N GLU A 209 -72.63 -26.15 -31.17
CA GLU A 209 -72.92 -26.25 -32.59
C GLU A 209 -73.41 -27.64 -33.02
N GLU A 210 -73.09 -28.71 -32.30
CA GLU A 210 -73.68 -30.04 -32.55
C GLU A 210 -75.07 -30.16 -31.91
N ASP A 211 -75.26 -29.67 -30.67
CA ASP A 211 -76.57 -29.59 -30.02
C ASP A 211 -77.58 -28.80 -30.86
N ILE A 212 -77.17 -27.66 -31.44
CA ILE A 212 -78.03 -26.85 -32.33
C ILE A 212 -78.46 -27.65 -33.57
N LYS A 213 -77.55 -28.42 -34.19
CA LYS A 213 -77.87 -29.27 -35.36
C LYS A 213 -78.87 -30.37 -35.01
N LEU A 214 -78.74 -30.98 -33.82
CA LEU A 214 -79.69 -31.98 -33.33
C LEU A 214 -81.09 -31.38 -33.08
N VAL A 215 -81.17 -30.16 -32.53
CA VAL A 215 -82.43 -29.43 -32.38
C VAL A 215 -83.05 -29.06 -33.72
N GLU A 216 -82.26 -28.58 -34.69
CA GLU A 216 -82.75 -28.34 -36.06
C GLU A 216 -83.26 -29.62 -36.73
N GLU A 217 -82.64 -30.78 -36.47
CA GLU A 217 -83.08 -32.05 -37.03
C GLU A 217 -84.39 -32.54 -36.40
N GLU A 218 -84.58 -32.36 -35.08
CA GLU A 218 -85.87 -32.64 -34.41
C GLU A 218 -86.99 -31.71 -34.89
N GLU A 219 -86.73 -30.41 -35.09
CA GLU A 219 -87.70 -29.47 -35.68
C GLU A 219 -88.09 -29.90 -37.11
N ARG A 220 -87.12 -30.36 -37.92
CA ARG A 220 -87.40 -30.94 -39.25
C ARG A 220 -88.25 -32.20 -39.18
N LYS A 221 -88.02 -33.08 -38.20
CA LYS A 221 -88.84 -34.30 -37.98
C LYS A 221 -90.29 -33.92 -37.63
N LYS A 222 -90.51 -32.95 -36.75
CA LYS A 222 -91.86 -32.41 -36.45
C LYS A 222 -92.56 -31.88 -37.70
N ALA A 223 -91.87 -31.04 -38.48
CA ALA A 223 -92.43 -30.48 -39.72
C ALA A 223 -92.79 -31.56 -40.77
N ILE A 224 -92.07 -32.67 -40.80
CA ILE A 224 -92.42 -33.84 -41.64
C ILE A 224 -93.69 -34.53 -41.12
N ILE A 225 -93.85 -34.68 -39.79
CA ILE A 225 -95.05 -35.26 -39.17
C ILE A 225 -96.29 -34.39 -39.49
N GLU A 226 -96.22 -33.08 -39.26
CA GLU A 226 -97.34 -32.16 -39.58
C GLU A 226 -97.70 -32.17 -41.07
N LYS A 227 -96.69 -32.21 -41.95
CA LYS A 227 -96.91 -32.33 -43.40
C LYS A 227 -97.63 -33.62 -43.78
N ASN A 228 -97.33 -34.74 -43.13
CA ASN A 228 -97.99 -36.01 -43.37
C ASN A 228 -99.46 -35.96 -42.92
N SER A 229 -99.75 -35.41 -41.73
CA SER A 229 -101.13 -35.24 -41.26
C SER A 229 -101.95 -34.28 -42.13
N MET A 230 -101.34 -33.23 -42.70
CA MET A 230 -102.02 -32.40 -43.71
C MET A 230 -102.30 -33.17 -45.02
N SER A 231 -101.44 -34.13 -45.39
CA SER A 231 -101.67 -34.98 -46.57
C SER A 231 -102.87 -35.92 -46.38
N GLU A 232 -103.03 -36.50 -45.19
CA GLU A 232 -104.18 -37.34 -44.84
C GLU A 232 -105.49 -36.55 -44.86
N LEU A 233 -105.50 -35.34 -44.30
CA LEU A 233 -106.66 -34.44 -44.35
C LEU A 233 -107.00 -34.00 -45.78
N SER A 234 -106.00 -33.80 -46.64
CA SER A 234 -106.23 -33.49 -48.06
C SER A 234 -106.88 -34.65 -48.82
N GLN A 235 -106.52 -35.89 -48.49
CA GLN A 235 -107.13 -37.07 -49.10
C GLN A 235 -108.62 -37.19 -48.71
N GLN A 236 -108.94 -37.05 -47.41
CA GLN A 236 -110.32 -37.08 -46.91
C GLN A 236 -111.21 -36.00 -47.57
N LEU A 237 -110.65 -34.83 -47.85
CA LEU A 237 -111.35 -33.74 -48.54
C LEU A 237 -111.70 -34.08 -50.01
N ASP A 238 -110.85 -34.83 -50.71
CA ASP A 238 -111.12 -35.25 -52.10
C ASP A 238 -112.08 -36.45 -52.16
N GLU A 239 -112.08 -37.33 -51.16
CA GLU A 239 -113.09 -38.39 -51.01
C GLU A 239 -114.51 -37.79 -50.78
N GLU A 240 -114.63 -36.73 -49.97
CA GLU A 240 -115.91 -36.02 -49.79
C GLU A 240 -116.38 -35.27 -51.04
N LYS A 241 -115.47 -34.68 -51.84
CA LYS A 241 -115.85 -34.09 -53.14
C LYS A 241 -116.49 -35.13 -54.07
N GLN A 242 -115.95 -36.34 -54.11
CA GLN A 242 -116.48 -37.43 -54.93
C GLN A 242 -117.88 -37.88 -54.48
N ARG A 243 -118.14 -37.94 -53.16
CA ARG A 243 -119.49 -38.23 -52.62
C ARG A 243 -120.52 -37.18 -53.01
N ASN A 244 -120.16 -35.90 -52.91
CA ASN A 244 -121.06 -34.80 -53.27
C ASN A 244 -121.39 -34.78 -54.77
N GLU A 245 -120.41 -35.05 -55.64
CA GLU A 245 -120.61 -35.12 -57.09
C GLU A 245 -121.41 -36.37 -57.53
N ALA A 246 -121.45 -37.43 -56.70
CA ALA A 246 -122.34 -38.58 -56.91
C ALA A 246 -123.79 -38.23 -56.53
N LEU A 247 -124.04 -37.67 -55.34
CA LEU A 247 -125.38 -37.25 -54.89
C LEU A 247 -126.06 -36.27 -55.86
N LYS A 248 -125.27 -35.36 -56.44
CA LYS A 248 -125.73 -34.40 -57.45
C LYS A 248 -126.30 -35.06 -58.71
N LYS A 249 -125.76 -36.21 -59.12
CA LYS A 249 -126.23 -37.02 -60.26
C LYS A 249 -127.46 -37.88 -59.91
N GLU A 250 -127.74 -38.07 -58.63
CA GLU A 250 -128.99 -38.69 -58.16
C GLU A 250 -130.15 -37.69 -58.25
N ILE A 251 -129.92 -36.46 -57.80
CA ILE A 251 -130.90 -35.37 -57.82
C ILE A 251 -131.35 -35.05 -59.26
N GLU A 252 -130.41 -34.97 -60.21
CA GLU A 252 -130.74 -34.66 -61.61
C GLU A 252 -131.54 -35.79 -62.31
N ARG A 253 -131.48 -37.04 -61.82
CA ARG A 253 -132.31 -38.15 -62.35
C ARG A 253 -133.75 -38.06 -61.86
N LEU A 254 -133.95 -37.94 -60.55
CA LEU A 254 -135.28 -37.84 -59.93
C LEU A 254 -136.11 -36.64 -60.44
N LYS A 255 -135.42 -35.62 -60.96
CA LYS A 255 -136.01 -34.42 -61.54
C LYS A 255 -136.67 -34.67 -62.91
N VAL A 256 -136.13 -35.59 -63.72
CA VAL A 256 -136.66 -35.94 -65.05
C VAL A 256 -137.93 -36.79 -64.92
N ASP A 257 -137.95 -37.73 -63.98
CA ASP A 257 -139.12 -38.62 -63.76
C ASP A 257 -140.36 -37.82 -63.32
N ILE A 258 -140.17 -36.81 -62.44
CA ILE A 258 -141.23 -35.91 -61.96
C ILE A 258 -141.80 -35.02 -63.08
N GLU A 259 -140.99 -34.59 -64.05
CA GLU A 259 -141.45 -33.80 -65.19
C GLU A 259 -142.26 -34.66 -66.20
N MET A 260 -141.92 -35.94 -66.36
CA MET A 260 -142.65 -36.85 -67.26
C MET A 260 -144.02 -37.27 -66.71
N GLU A 261 -144.15 -37.43 -65.38
CA GLU A 261 -145.41 -37.84 -64.74
C GLU A 261 -146.44 -36.69 -64.67
N MET A 262 -145.99 -35.43 -64.52
CA MET A 262 -146.89 -34.27 -64.55
C MET A 262 -147.43 -33.91 -65.95
N ALA A 263 -146.83 -34.42 -67.03
CA ALA A 263 -147.18 -34.05 -68.40
C ALA A 263 -148.40 -34.79 -68.99
N THR A 264 -148.83 -35.91 -68.40
CA THR A 264 -149.89 -36.77 -68.97
C THR A 264 -151.22 -36.75 -68.18
N SER A 265 -151.28 -36.05 -67.05
CA SER A 265 -152.41 -36.11 -66.11
C SER A 265 -153.10 -34.76 -65.89
N LYS A 266 -153.47 -34.05 -66.97
CA LYS A 266 -154.26 -32.80 -66.84
C LYS A 266 -155.14 -32.34 -68.02
N GLU A 267 -155.48 -33.19 -68.99
CA GLU A 267 -156.34 -32.81 -70.13
C GLU A 267 -157.50 -33.78 -70.46
N HIS A 268 -158.17 -34.34 -69.46
CA HIS A 268 -159.66 -34.37 -69.40
C HIS A 268 -160.20 -35.03 -68.12
N ALA A 269 -160.44 -34.24 -67.08
CA ALA A 269 -161.19 -34.65 -65.90
C ALA A 269 -162.63 -34.09 -65.94
N THR A 270 -163.41 -34.49 -66.95
CA THR A 270 -164.82 -34.05 -67.13
C THR A 270 -165.74 -35.21 -67.47
N GLY A 271 -165.79 -36.23 -66.61
CA GLY A 271 -166.79 -37.28 -66.73
C GLY A 271 -166.39 -38.63 -66.13
N GLU A 272 -166.45 -38.76 -64.81
CA GLU A 272 -167.24 -39.85 -64.23
C GLU A 272 -167.66 -39.57 -62.78
N LYS A 273 -168.93 -39.84 -62.51
CA LYS A 273 -169.59 -39.57 -61.22
C LYS A 273 -170.12 -40.91 -60.72
N ASN A 274 -169.88 -41.20 -59.44
CA ASN A 274 -170.45 -42.32 -58.66
C ASN A 274 -169.78 -43.71 -58.79
N ARG A 275 -168.92 -44.04 -57.81
CA ARG A 275 -168.93 -45.32 -57.05
C ARG A 275 -168.19 -45.10 -55.72
N PHE A 276 -168.82 -44.62 -54.64
CA PHE A 276 -169.88 -45.21 -53.80
C PHE A 276 -169.32 -46.11 -52.67
N ASN A 277 -169.08 -45.48 -51.51
CA ASN A 277 -169.53 -45.89 -50.17
C ASN A 277 -169.18 -47.29 -49.58
N GLU A 278 -168.20 -48.04 -50.08
CA GLU A 278 -168.02 -49.46 -49.67
C GLU A 278 -166.81 -49.82 -48.78
N LEU A 279 -165.90 -48.88 -48.45
CA LEU A 279 -164.71 -49.16 -47.60
C LEU A 279 -164.55 -48.27 -46.36
N ALA A 280 -165.66 -47.75 -45.84
CA ALA A 280 -165.67 -46.95 -44.59
C ALA A 280 -165.81 -47.81 -43.30
N GLN A 281 -165.46 -49.10 -43.32
CA GLN A 281 -165.89 -50.05 -42.27
C GLN A 281 -164.89 -51.14 -41.84
N GLN A 282 -163.61 -51.10 -42.24
CA GLN A 282 -162.69 -52.25 -42.03
C GLN A 282 -161.43 -52.03 -41.17
N LEU A 283 -161.08 -50.80 -40.74
CA LEU A 283 -159.80 -50.54 -40.05
C LEU A 283 -159.86 -50.06 -38.59
N GLU A 284 -160.99 -50.27 -37.91
CA GLU A 284 -161.11 -50.10 -36.43
C GLU A 284 -160.75 -51.42 -35.68
N VAL A 285 -160.48 -52.52 -36.40
CA VAL A 285 -160.44 -53.88 -35.83
C VAL A 285 -159.05 -54.32 -35.33
N GLU A 286 -157.95 -53.96 -36.01
CA GLU A 286 -156.57 -54.32 -35.56
C GLU A 286 -156.03 -53.35 -34.49
N ARG A 287 -156.80 -53.20 -33.42
CA ARG A 287 -156.56 -52.22 -32.34
C ARG A 287 -155.81 -52.79 -31.13
N GLN A 288 -155.70 -54.12 -30.99
CA GLN A 288 -155.32 -54.77 -29.72
C GLN A 288 -154.49 -56.06 -29.89
N ARG A 289 -153.17 -55.96 -30.15
CA ARG A 289 -152.32 -57.18 -30.26
C ARG A 289 -150.90 -57.13 -29.66
N ASN A 290 -150.13 -56.05 -29.83
CA ASN A 290 -148.69 -56.04 -29.51
C ASN A 290 -148.35 -55.42 -28.14
N VAL A 291 -148.98 -55.91 -27.06
CA VAL A 291 -148.68 -55.53 -25.66
C VAL A 291 -147.97 -56.66 -24.89
N ALA A 292 -147.78 -57.83 -25.50
CA ALA A 292 -147.50 -59.08 -24.80
C ALA A 292 -146.32 -59.91 -25.36
N LEU A 293 -145.20 -59.27 -25.71
CA LEU A 293 -143.90 -59.93 -25.81
C LEU A 293 -142.84 -59.12 -25.04
N GLU A 294 -142.46 -59.66 -23.88
CA GLU A 294 -141.08 -60.03 -23.52
C GLU A 294 -139.98 -58.95 -23.68
N LYS A 295 -139.37 -58.43 -22.61
CA LYS A 295 -139.40 -58.76 -21.17
C LYS A 295 -138.70 -60.06 -20.73
N GLU A 296 -137.56 -60.41 -21.33
CA GLU A 296 -136.52 -61.23 -20.67
C GLU A 296 -135.09 -60.96 -21.24
N LEU A 297 -134.03 -61.38 -20.52
CA LEU A 297 -132.58 -61.34 -20.86
C LEU A 297 -131.95 -59.93 -21.06
N GLN A 298 -131.09 -59.30 -20.22
CA GLN A 298 -130.15 -59.68 -19.12
C GLN A 298 -128.72 -60.11 -19.61
N GLY A 299 -127.61 -59.42 -19.21
CA GLY A 299 -126.28 -59.57 -19.90
C GLY A 299 -124.88 -59.27 -19.25
N ILE A 300 -124.66 -58.31 -18.31
CA ILE A 300 -123.45 -58.12 -17.42
C ILE A 300 -122.02 -57.67 -17.98
N MET A 301 -121.24 -56.89 -17.16
CA MET A 301 -119.73 -56.70 -17.04
C MET A 301 -118.92 -55.68 -17.95
N SER A 302 -117.66 -55.19 -17.71
CA SER A 302 -116.67 -54.88 -16.59
C SER A 302 -115.28 -54.37 -17.18
N ASP A 303 -114.14 -53.99 -16.52
CA ASP A 303 -113.75 -53.06 -15.38
C ASP A 303 -112.16 -52.92 -15.19
N ARG A 304 -111.60 -51.82 -14.58
CA ARG A 304 -110.21 -51.57 -13.94
C ARG A 304 -108.88 -51.40 -14.75
N GLN A 305 -107.63 -51.13 -14.22
CA GLN A 305 -106.89 -50.18 -13.27
C GLN A 305 -105.33 -50.52 -13.32
N LEU A 306 -104.22 -49.85 -12.84
CA LEU A 306 -103.81 -48.53 -12.24
C LEU A 306 -102.28 -48.13 -12.50
N ALA A 307 -101.41 -47.63 -11.54
CA ALA A 307 -100.13 -46.85 -11.79
C ALA A 307 -98.99 -46.82 -10.68
N ASN A 308 -97.85 -46.09 -10.93
CA ASN A 308 -96.68 -45.62 -10.06
C ASN A 308 -95.32 -46.44 -10.01
N GLY A 309 -94.09 -45.96 -9.64
CA GLY A 309 -93.45 -44.60 -9.46
C GLY A 309 -92.13 -44.49 -8.57
N ASN A 310 -91.25 -43.45 -8.77
CA ASN A 310 -90.21 -42.83 -7.83
C ASN A 310 -88.64 -43.25 -7.85
N PRO A 311 -87.72 -43.11 -6.83
CA PRO A 311 -86.65 -42.03 -6.64
C PRO A 311 -85.17 -42.36 -6.09
N VAL A 312 -84.34 -41.31 -5.74
CA VAL A 312 -83.04 -41.15 -4.92
C VAL A 312 -81.63 -41.65 -5.42
N MET A 313 -80.39 -41.42 -4.86
CA MET A 313 -79.76 -41.00 -3.53
C MET A 313 -78.29 -40.36 -3.62
N PHE A 314 -77.51 -40.10 -2.52
CA PHE A 314 -76.12 -39.47 -2.43
C PHE A 314 -75.32 -39.73 -1.08
N ASP A 315 -73.96 -39.59 -0.97
CA ASP A 315 -73.21 -39.53 0.37
C ASP A 315 -71.65 -39.11 0.47
N ASN A 316 -71.26 -38.39 1.56
CA ASN A 316 -70.08 -38.34 2.52
C ASN A 316 -68.48 -38.19 2.34
N ASP A 317 -67.88 -37.23 3.12
CA ASP A 317 -66.70 -37.22 4.10
C ASP A 317 -65.15 -36.86 3.91
N ARG A 318 -64.34 -36.92 5.02
CA ARG A 318 -63.20 -36.07 5.60
C ARG A 318 -61.65 -36.31 5.39
N LYS A 319 -60.86 -35.18 5.39
CA LYS A 319 -59.72 -34.69 6.30
C LYS A 319 -58.29 -35.34 6.51
N ALA A 320 -57.24 -34.47 6.52
CA ALA A 320 -55.91 -34.46 7.26
C ALA A 320 -54.69 -35.37 6.83
N ALA A 321 -53.41 -35.16 7.24
CA ALA A 321 -52.51 -33.99 7.52
C ALA A 321 -51.06 -34.43 7.94
N ASN A 322 -49.94 -33.92 7.38
CA ASN A 322 -48.55 -34.28 7.81
C ASN A 322 -47.37 -33.44 7.19
N GLU A 323 -46.87 -32.34 7.80
CA GLU A 323 -45.69 -31.60 7.26
C GLU A 323 -44.62 -31.06 8.26
N ASP A 324 -44.95 -30.65 9.49
CA ASP A 324 -44.08 -29.81 10.35
C ASP A 324 -42.70 -30.40 10.72
N MET A 325 -42.57 -31.73 10.76
CA MET A 325 -41.35 -32.44 11.23
C MET A 325 -40.09 -32.12 10.39
N VAL A 326 -40.26 -31.69 9.14
CA VAL A 326 -39.14 -31.51 8.18
C VAL A 326 -38.39 -30.18 8.38
N ILE A 327 -39.05 -29.14 8.91
CA ILE A 327 -38.50 -27.77 8.96
C ILE A 327 -37.46 -27.64 10.08
N LEU A 328 -37.81 -28.02 11.31
CA LEU A 328 -36.92 -27.97 12.49
C LEU A 328 -35.58 -28.71 12.27
N LYS A 329 -35.62 -29.84 11.55
CA LYS A 329 -34.45 -30.67 11.23
C LYS A 329 -33.44 -29.99 10.28
N LYS A 330 -33.85 -28.96 9.54
CA LYS A 330 -32.96 -28.12 8.71
C LYS A 330 -32.34 -27.00 9.55
N GLN A 331 -33.12 -26.36 10.41
CA GLN A 331 -32.69 -25.21 11.23
C GLN A 331 -31.55 -25.59 12.20
N LEU A 332 -31.69 -26.71 12.91
CA LEU A 332 -30.66 -27.24 13.83
C LEU A 332 -29.29 -27.54 13.16
N LYS A 333 -29.27 -27.79 11.84
CA LYS A 333 -28.02 -27.98 11.09
C LYS A 333 -27.28 -26.67 10.84
N LEU A 334 -27.99 -25.56 10.67
CA LEU A 334 -27.42 -24.24 10.38
C LEU A 334 -26.68 -23.69 11.61
N GLU A 335 -27.34 -23.71 12.77
CA GLU A 335 -26.77 -23.26 14.05
C GLU A 335 -25.50 -24.06 14.42
N LYS A 336 -25.50 -25.38 14.17
CA LYS A 336 -24.34 -26.24 14.41
C LYS A 336 -23.13 -25.92 13.52
N VAL A 337 -23.33 -25.22 12.39
CA VAL A 337 -22.25 -24.66 11.56
C VAL A 337 -21.84 -23.27 12.06
N GLN A 338 -22.80 -22.40 12.39
CA GLN A 338 -22.54 -21.06 12.94
C GLN A 338 -21.75 -21.11 14.25
N ALA A 339 -22.11 -21.99 15.18
CA ALA A 339 -21.37 -22.19 16.44
C ALA A 339 -19.93 -22.70 16.21
N LYS A 340 -19.71 -23.56 15.22
CA LYS A 340 -18.36 -23.99 14.80
C LYS A 340 -17.55 -22.84 14.20
N HIS A 341 -18.18 -21.99 13.40
CA HIS A 341 -17.54 -20.80 12.83
C HIS A 341 -17.15 -19.80 13.92
N ALA A 342 -18.08 -19.43 14.81
CA ALA A 342 -17.81 -18.54 15.94
C ALA A 342 -16.65 -19.04 16.82
N LYS A 343 -16.59 -20.35 17.13
CA LYS A 343 -15.49 -20.95 17.90
C LYS A 343 -14.13 -20.94 17.17
N ARG A 344 -14.11 -20.86 15.83
CA ARG A 344 -12.88 -20.63 15.03
C ARG A 344 -12.48 -19.15 15.04
N VAL A 345 -13.42 -18.24 14.82
CA VAL A 345 -13.19 -16.78 14.84
C VAL A 345 -12.67 -16.32 16.20
N ALA A 346 -13.24 -16.81 17.30
CA ALA A 346 -12.77 -16.49 18.65
C ALA A 346 -11.32 -16.94 18.90
N LYS A 347 -10.91 -18.12 18.40
CA LYS A 347 -9.51 -18.59 18.47
C LYS A 347 -8.57 -17.71 17.64
N LEU A 348 -8.95 -17.40 16.40
CA LEU A 348 -8.13 -16.57 15.50
C LEU A 348 -7.96 -15.15 16.05
N ARG A 349 -9.03 -14.54 16.57
CA ARG A 349 -8.98 -13.22 17.22
C ARG A 349 -8.12 -13.24 18.50
N LYS A 350 -8.08 -14.36 19.24
CA LYS A 350 -7.14 -14.49 20.37
C LYS A 350 -5.69 -14.47 19.88
N VAL A 351 -5.34 -15.29 18.89
CA VAL A 351 -3.97 -15.35 18.34
C VAL A 351 -3.54 -14.00 17.77
N GLN A 352 -4.41 -13.30 17.05
CA GLN A 352 -4.14 -11.94 16.57
C GLN A 352 -3.91 -10.94 17.71
N ASN A 353 -4.71 -10.99 18.79
CA ASN A 353 -4.52 -10.14 19.96
C ASN A 353 -3.23 -10.48 20.74
N ASP A 354 -2.80 -11.74 20.73
CA ASP A 354 -1.58 -12.17 21.41
C ASP A 354 -0.34 -11.75 20.60
N ILE A 355 -0.34 -11.88 19.27
CA ILE A 355 0.71 -11.34 18.36
C ILE A 355 0.81 -9.81 18.47
N MET A 356 -0.32 -9.10 18.41
CA MET A 356 -0.35 -7.62 18.51
C MET A 356 0.28 -7.11 19.82
N LYS A 357 0.17 -7.88 20.93
CA LYS A 357 0.84 -7.53 22.19
C LYS A 357 2.35 -7.76 22.11
N GLU A 358 2.79 -8.85 21.48
CA GLU A 358 4.20 -9.16 21.28
C GLU A 358 4.89 -8.08 20.43
N GLU A 359 4.29 -7.71 19.30
CA GLU A 359 4.73 -6.58 18.45
C GLU A 359 4.80 -5.26 19.24
N MET A 360 3.76 -4.94 20.03
CA MET A 360 3.74 -3.72 20.87
C MET A 360 4.73 -3.76 22.05
N CYS A 361 5.18 -4.94 22.48
CA CYS A 361 6.27 -5.07 23.46
C CYS A 361 7.63 -4.86 22.79
N CYS A 362 7.88 -5.45 21.62
CA CYS A 362 9.11 -5.23 20.84
C CYS A 362 9.27 -3.75 20.47
N LEU A 363 8.23 -3.12 19.90
CA LEU A 363 8.26 -1.69 19.54
C LEU A 363 8.50 -0.77 20.74
N ARG A 364 8.05 -1.14 21.95
CA ARG A 364 8.32 -0.39 23.18
C ARG A 364 9.79 -0.47 23.58
N GLU A 365 10.40 -1.66 23.48
CA GLU A 365 11.81 -1.88 23.79
C GLU A 365 12.73 -1.19 22.75
N ASP A 366 12.43 -1.33 21.46
CA ASP A 366 13.13 -0.63 20.38
C ASP A 366 13.08 0.90 20.58
N PHE A 367 11.92 1.45 20.95
CA PHE A 367 11.77 2.87 21.25
C PHE A 367 12.56 3.29 22.50
N PHE A 368 12.61 2.46 23.54
CA PHE A 368 13.39 2.73 24.75
C PHE A 368 14.90 2.75 24.44
N GLN A 369 15.40 1.79 23.67
CA GLN A 369 16.79 1.76 23.21
C GLN A 369 17.13 2.94 22.29
N LEU A 370 16.22 3.30 21.39
CA LEU A 370 16.36 4.48 20.52
C LEU A 370 16.43 5.77 21.36
N SER A 371 15.56 5.91 22.37
CA SER A 371 15.59 7.03 23.31
C SER A 371 16.94 7.12 24.05
N GLN A 372 17.46 6.00 24.57
CA GLN A 372 18.78 5.98 25.20
C GLN A 372 19.91 6.40 24.24
N ARG A 373 19.85 5.99 22.96
CA ARG A 373 20.82 6.41 21.94
C ARG A 373 20.74 7.91 21.69
N PHE A 374 19.53 8.48 21.61
CA PHE A 374 19.36 9.93 21.51
C PHE A 374 19.91 10.67 22.72
N SER A 375 19.64 10.24 23.96
CA SER A 375 20.20 10.88 25.16
C SER A 375 21.75 10.84 25.21
N ARG A 376 22.38 9.81 24.64
CA ARG A 376 23.85 9.74 24.51
C ARG A 376 24.38 10.69 23.43
N LEU A 377 23.70 10.80 22.29
CA LEU A 377 24.05 11.77 21.25
C LEU A 377 23.91 13.21 21.75
N ASP A 378 22.83 13.50 22.48
CA ASP A 378 22.56 14.80 23.10
C ASP A 378 23.70 15.22 24.06
N ALA A 379 24.16 14.29 24.90
CA ALA A 379 25.33 14.51 25.76
C ALA A 379 26.62 14.80 24.97
N CYS A 380 26.83 14.21 23.78
CA CYS A 380 27.96 14.55 22.90
C CYS A 380 27.85 15.97 22.32
N PHE A 381 26.65 16.43 21.95
CA PHE A 381 26.45 17.80 21.46
C PHE A 381 26.54 18.86 22.57
N PHE A 382 26.10 18.55 23.79
CA PHE A 382 26.15 19.51 24.91
C PHE A 382 27.47 19.55 25.69
N SER A 383 28.32 18.52 25.61
CA SER A 383 29.66 18.54 26.24
C SER A 383 30.70 19.39 25.48
N SER A 384 30.41 19.77 24.24
CA SER A 384 31.25 20.68 23.44
C SER A 384 31.05 22.15 23.88
N ASN A 385 31.77 22.55 24.93
CA ASN A 385 31.70 23.90 25.51
C ASN A 385 32.66 24.93 24.89
N GLU A 386 33.52 24.53 23.96
CA GLU A 386 34.48 25.43 23.30
C GLU A 386 34.12 25.62 21.80
N GLY A 387 33.65 26.82 21.45
CA GLY A 387 33.70 27.33 20.06
C GLY A 387 32.42 27.33 19.21
N ILE A 388 31.31 26.69 19.61
CA ILE A 388 30.08 26.69 18.78
C ILE A 388 29.15 27.86 19.15
N ASP A 389 28.84 28.70 18.15
CA ASP A 389 27.99 29.89 18.28
C ASP A 389 26.59 29.57 18.85
N ALA A 390 26.08 30.49 19.67
CA ALA A 390 24.84 30.35 20.42
C ALA A 390 23.60 30.24 19.51
N SER A 391 23.65 30.83 18.30
CA SER A 391 22.56 30.76 17.33
C SER A 391 22.23 29.31 16.91
N VAL A 392 23.24 28.46 16.76
CA VAL A 392 23.10 27.07 16.29
C VAL A 392 22.44 26.19 17.35
N LYS A 393 22.79 26.39 18.64
CA LYS A 393 22.20 25.64 19.77
C LYS A 393 20.69 25.89 19.87
N VAL A 394 20.22 27.10 19.62
CA VAL A 394 18.78 27.43 19.61
C VAL A 394 18.05 26.76 18.44
N GLY A 395 18.64 26.77 17.24
CA GLY A 395 18.04 26.15 16.05
C GLY A 395 17.80 24.64 16.19
N ILE A 396 18.77 23.90 16.75
CA ILE A 396 18.65 22.46 16.99
C ILE A 396 17.57 22.17 18.04
N LEU A 397 17.51 22.96 19.13
CA LEU A 397 16.53 22.78 20.20
C LEU A 397 15.09 22.92 19.69
N ILE A 398 14.84 23.92 18.82
CA ILE A 398 13.55 24.14 18.17
C ILE A 398 13.19 22.97 17.23
N LEU A 399 14.16 22.44 16.48
CA LEU A 399 13.91 21.34 15.55
C LEU A 399 13.48 20.06 16.29
N VAL A 400 14.16 19.71 17.39
CA VAL A 400 13.83 18.52 18.21
C VAL A 400 12.43 18.68 18.83
N HIS A 401 12.11 19.85 19.39
CA HIS A 401 10.78 20.11 19.96
C HIS A 401 9.67 20.07 18.90
N SER A 402 9.96 20.48 17.67
CA SER A 402 9.00 20.47 16.55
C SER A 402 8.72 19.06 16.01
N ILE A 403 9.69 18.14 16.11
CA ILE A 403 9.57 16.75 15.64
C ILE A 403 8.85 15.86 16.68
N PHE A 404 8.95 16.15 17.97
CA PHE A 404 8.29 15.38 19.05
C PHE A 404 7.40 16.22 20.00
N PRO A 405 6.33 16.90 19.54
CA PRO A 405 5.51 17.76 20.41
C PRO A 405 4.69 17.04 21.50
N SER A 406 4.48 15.72 21.38
CA SER A 406 3.34 15.03 22.03
C SER A 406 3.68 13.88 22.99
N PHE A 407 4.95 13.58 23.25
CA PHE A 407 5.31 12.36 24.00
C PHE A 407 4.93 12.38 25.48
N HIS A 408 4.86 13.55 26.11
CA HIS A 408 4.46 13.68 27.52
C HIS A 408 2.98 13.32 27.79
N SER A 409 2.16 13.17 26.74
CA SER A 409 0.73 12.82 26.85
C SER A 409 0.44 11.31 26.81
N LEU A 410 1.37 10.47 26.35
CA LEU A 410 1.07 9.06 26.02
C LEU A 410 1.52 8.06 27.10
N ILE A 411 2.37 8.48 28.04
CA ILE A 411 2.94 7.61 29.08
C ILE A 411 2.04 7.50 30.32
N PHE A 412 1.11 8.44 30.52
CA PHE A 412 0.29 8.57 31.74
C PHE A 412 -1.20 8.20 31.55
N ARG A 413 -1.54 7.38 30.55
CA ARG A 413 -2.95 7.05 30.24
C ARG A 413 -3.22 5.61 29.79
N THR A 414 -2.69 4.66 30.56
CA THR A 414 -3.15 3.24 30.63
C THR A 414 -3.13 2.78 32.07
#